data_AF-A0A5C4R2A9-F1
#
_entry.id   AF-A0A5C4R2A9-F1
#
_cell.length_a   1.000
_cell.length_b   1.000
_cell.length_c   1.000
_cell.angle_alpha   90.00
_cell.angle_beta   90.00
_cell.angle_gamma   90.00
#
_symmetry.space_group_name_H-M   'P 1'
#
loop_
_entity.id
_entity.type
_entity.pdbx_description
1 polymer ?
#
loop_
_entity_poly.entity_id
_entity_poly.type
_entity_poly.pdbx_seq_one_letter_code
_entity_poly.pdbx_strand_id
1 'polypeptide(L)'
;MLAVSLKERRKMSNSALIAIAALFAAAAVPAGAEQWDVTKDKSLVVHRLAATDLRMTVVCDPEGAFSPPQNYLFVERRGQRVETGQLTVSEGDDTVNLPIIGAAAVPTGNVENWNTAMDMLFGGRGVNVAVGDVAAQLEAESLANVCTAR
;
A
#
# COMPACT_ATOMS: atom_id res chain seq x y z
N MET A 1 -62.30 -10.47 -26.64
CA MET A 1 -62.98 -11.76 -26.34
C MET A 1 -61.90 -12.82 -26.30
N LEU A 2 -61.58 -13.33 -25.09
CA LEU A 2 -61.81 -14.72 -24.64
C LEU A 2 -60.84 -15.72 -25.30
N ALA A 3 -60.15 -16.64 -24.63
CA ALA A 3 -59.97 -17.00 -23.23
C ALA A 3 -58.83 -18.04 -23.18
N VAL A 4 -58.18 -18.16 -22.02
CA VAL A 4 -57.26 -19.26 -21.64
C VAL A 4 -58.05 -20.54 -21.35
N SER A 5 -57.54 -21.72 -21.70
CA SER A 5 -57.64 -22.98 -20.89
C SER A 5 -56.89 -24.12 -21.59
N LEU A 6 -55.72 -24.57 -21.10
CA LEU A 6 -55.49 -25.62 -20.09
C LEU A 6 -56.03 -27.01 -20.50
N LYS A 7 -55.13 -28.02 -20.49
CA LYS A 7 -55.17 -29.26 -19.67
C LYS A 7 -54.33 -30.37 -20.35
N GLU A 8 -53.09 -30.61 -19.89
CA GLU A 8 -52.66 -31.80 -19.09
C GLU A 8 -52.44 -33.08 -19.91
N ARG A 9 -51.48 -33.98 -19.64
CA ARG A 9 -50.29 -34.05 -18.78
C ARG A 9 -49.62 -35.41 -19.06
N ARG A 10 -48.31 -35.53 -18.76
CA ARG A 10 -47.49 -36.76 -18.55
C ARG A 10 -47.05 -37.47 -19.85
N LYS A 11 -45.81 -37.95 -20.01
CA LYS A 11 -44.79 -38.36 -19.02
C LYS A 11 -43.40 -38.44 -19.70
N MET A 12 -42.40 -37.81 -19.08
CA MET A 12 -40.96 -38.12 -19.00
C MET A 12 -40.24 -38.81 -20.17
N SER A 13 -39.19 -38.15 -20.69
CA SER A 13 -37.88 -38.79 -20.76
C SER A 13 -36.76 -37.75 -20.67
N ASN A 14 -35.86 -38.00 -19.73
CA ASN A 14 -34.76 -37.15 -19.33
C ASN A 14 -33.72 -36.99 -20.44
N SER A 15 -33.25 -35.76 -20.67
CA SER A 15 -31.86 -35.53 -21.09
C SER A 15 -31.43 -34.15 -20.62
N ALA A 16 -30.40 -34.17 -19.78
CA ALA A 16 -29.98 -33.13 -18.86
C ALA A 16 -29.52 -31.84 -19.52
N LEU A 17 -29.81 -30.72 -18.83
CA LEU A 17 -29.06 -29.47 -18.96
C LEU A 17 -27.57 -29.72 -18.65
N ILE A 18 -26.69 -29.19 -19.49
CA ILE A 18 -25.29 -28.91 -19.10
C ILE A 18 -25.08 -27.41 -19.31
N ALA A 19 -25.29 -26.64 -18.26
CA ALA A 19 -24.81 -25.26 -18.16
C ALA A 19 -23.36 -25.32 -17.65
N ILE A 20 -22.40 -25.02 -18.52
CA ILE A 20 -20.99 -24.88 -18.13
C ILE A 20 -20.85 -23.47 -17.56
N ALA A 21 -21.02 -23.34 -16.24
CA ALA A 21 -20.55 -22.18 -15.49
C ALA A 21 -19.03 -22.35 -15.31
N ALA A 22 -18.24 -21.71 -16.17
CA ALA A 22 -16.81 -21.58 -15.95
C ALA A 22 -16.58 -20.61 -14.77
N LEU A 23 -16.50 -21.17 -13.56
CA LEU A 23 -15.91 -20.48 -12.43
C LEU A 23 -14.44 -20.24 -12.74
N PHE A 24 -14.12 -19.04 -13.22
CA PHE A 24 -12.78 -18.48 -13.02
C PHE A 24 -12.64 -18.22 -11.52
N ALA A 25 -12.26 -19.26 -10.77
CA ALA A 25 -11.61 -19.07 -9.49
C ALA A 25 -10.28 -18.37 -9.81
N ALA A 26 -10.29 -17.03 -9.79
CA ALA A 26 -9.07 -16.29 -9.58
C ALA A 26 -8.50 -16.83 -8.26
N ALA A 27 -7.47 -17.66 -8.36
CA ALA A 27 -6.65 -17.96 -7.20
C ALA A 27 -6.17 -16.60 -6.70
N ALA A 28 -6.74 -16.14 -5.59
CA ALA A 28 -6.19 -15.03 -4.84
C ALA A 28 -4.78 -15.49 -4.49
N VAL A 29 -3.79 -15.01 -5.24
CA VAL A 29 -2.40 -15.12 -4.83
C VAL A 29 -2.39 -14.43 -3.47
N PRO A 30 -1.98 -15.11 -2.39
CA PRO A 30 -1.83 -14.42 -1.12
C PRO A 30 -0.89 -13.26 -1.39
N ALA A 31 -1.39 -12.02 -1.26
CA ALA A 31 -0.53 -10.87 -1.11
C ALA A 31 0.29 -11.18 0.14
N GLY A 32 1.54 -11.59 -0.07
CA GLY A 32 2.45 -11.76 1.05
C GLY A 32 2.60 -10.38 1.66
N ALA A 33 2.29 -10.25 2.95
CA ALA A 33 2.53 -9.04 3.71
C ALA A 33 3.90 -8.47 3.32
N GLU A 34 3.91 -7.30 2.67
CA GLU A 34 5.16 -6.71 2.22
C GLU A 34 5.98 -6.35 3.47
N GLN A 35 7.06 -7.11 3.72
CA GLN A 35 7.88 -6.90 4.89
C GLN A 35 8.89 -5.77 4.64
N TRP A 36 9.01 -4.87 5.60
CA TRP A 36 10.10 -3.91 5.63
C TRP A 36 11.44 -4.64 5.79
N ASP A 37 12.31 -4.56 4.79
CA ASP A 37 13.71 -4.93 4.92
C ASP A 37 14.44 -3.84 5.72
N VAL A 38 14.92 -4.19 6.91
CA VAL A 38 15.58 -3.25 7.82
C VAL A 38 17.07 -3.55 7.87
N THR A 39 17.87 -2.56 7.48
CA THR A 39 19.33 -2.64 7.51
C THR A 39 19.90 -1.53 8.36
N LYS A 40 20.94 -1.84 9.13
CA LYS A 40 21.74 -0.82 9.83
C LYS A 40 23.01 -0.57 9.02
N ASP A 41 23.21 0.67 8.59
CA ASP A 41 24.44 1.12 7.94
C ASP A 41 25.07 2.21 8.80
N LYS A 42 26.13 1.83 9.53
CA LYS A 42 26.77 2.66 10.57
C LYS A 42 25.71 3.11 11.59
N SER A 43 25.48 4.41 11.69
CA SER A 43 24.54 5.04 12.62
C SER A 43 23.17 5.32 11.99
N LEU A 44 22.97 4.95 10.71
CA LEU A 44 21.70 5.05 10.02
C LEU A 44 20.93 3.73 10.07
N VAL A 45 19.62 3.83 10.16
CA VAL A 45 18.69 2.70 10.01
C VAL A 45 17.91 2.92 8.73
N VAL A 46 17.99 1.97 7.81
CA VAL A 46 17.36 2.05 6.49
C VAL A 46 16.29 0.98 6.37
N HIS A 47 15.05 1.41 6.21
CA HIS A 47 13.87 0.56 5.98
C HIS A 47 13.53 0.59 4.49
N ARG A 48 13.42 -0.57 3.85
CA ARG A 48 13.06 -0.69 2.44
C ARG A 48 11.82 -1.54 2.28
N LEU A 49 10.94 -1.10 1.39
CA LEU A 49 9.74 -1.83 0.99
C LEU A 49 9.69 -1.87 -0.54
N ALA A 50 9.29 -3.02 -1.08
CA ALA A 50 9.07 -3.18 -2.50
C ALA A 50 7.69 -3.81 -2.75
N ALA A 51 6.82 -3.03 -3.39
CA ALA A 51 5.60 -3.50 -4.03
C ALA A 51 5.80 -3.48 -5.56
N THR A 52 4.81 -3.97 -6.31
CA THR A 52 4.90 -4.16 -7.78
C THR A 52 5.44 -2.94 -8.53
N ASP A 53 4.79 -1.78 -8.36
CA ASP A 53 5.11 -0.54 -9.08
C ASP A 53 5.69 0.56 -8.17
N LEU A 54 5.92 0.24 -6.90
CA LEU A 54 6.32 1.19 -5.88
C LEU A 54 7.45 0.63 -5.03
N ARG A 55 8.51 1.40 -4.83
CA ARG A 55 9.52 1.13 -3.81
C ARG A 55 9.63 2.33 -2.89
N MET A 56 9.73 2.05 -1.60
CA MET A 56 9.93 3.07 -0.58
C MET A 56 11.23 2.76 0.16
N THR A 57 11.99 3.81 0.44
CA THR A 57 13.12 3.70 1.36
C THR A 57 13.05 4.84 2.35
N VAL A 58 13.00 4.47 3.61
CA VAL A 58 13.00 5.40 4.74
C VAL A 58 14.36 5.28 5.41
N VAL A 59 15.06 6.40 5.53
CA VAL A 59 16.35 6.48 6.22
C VAL A 59 16.16 7.29 7.50
N CYS A 60 16.50 6.66 8.61
CA CYS A 60 16.46 7.24 9.94
C CYS A 60 17.87 7.48 10.44
N ASP A 61 18.08 8.61 11.10
CA ASP A 61 19.31 8.94 11.80
C ASP A 61 19.09 9.02 13.33
N PRO A 62 18.82 7.90 14.01
CA PRO A 62 18.49 7.91 15.43
C PRO A 62 19.69 8.26 16.32
N GLU A 63 20.91 7.99 15.85
CA GLU A 63 22.15 8.19 16.59
C GLU A 63 22.82 9.55 16.25
N GLY A 64 22.29 10.32 15.31
CA GLY A 64 22.84 11.62 14.91
C GLY A 64 24.16 11.51 14.16
N ALA A 65 24.26 10.55 13.24
CA ALA A 65 25.32 10.45 12.24
C ALA A 65 25.54 11.79 11.51
N PHE A 66 24.46 12.56 11.33
CA PHE A 66 24.46 13.92 10.83
C PHE A 66 24.01 14.92 11.91
N SER A 67 24.43 16.18 11.78
CA SER A 67 24.03 17.27 12.67
C SER A 67 23.40 18.43 11.89
N PRO A 68 22.10 18.73 12.08
CA PRO A 68 21.15 17.97 12.91
C PRO A 68 20.84 16.59 12.32
N PRO A 69 20.29 15.63 13.10
CA PRO A 69 19.88 14.33 12.60
C PRO A 69 18.99 14.44 11.35
N GLN A 70 19.25 13.61 10.35
CA GLN A 70 18.56 13.66 9.06
C GLN A 70 17.67 12.43 8.86
N ASN A 71 16.35 12.64 8.84
CA ASN A 71 15.40 11.62 8.41
C ASN A 71 14.89 11.98 7.02
N TYR A 72 14.78 11.00 6.13
CA TYR A 72 14.25 11.23 4.79
C TYR A 72 13.64 9.96 4.20
N LEU A 73 12.68 10.17 3.31
CA LEU A 73 11.99 9.12 2.59
C LEU A 73 12.10 9.40 1.10
N PHE A 74 12.56 8.42 0.33
CA PHE A 74 12.48 8.49 -1.13
C PHE A 74 11.58 7.40 -1.67
N VAL A 75 10.95 7.72 -2.80
CA VAL A 75 10.00 6.85 -3.47
C VAL A 75 10.45 6.62 -4.90
N GLU A 76 10.37 5.38 -5.34
CA GLU A 76 10.56 5.01 -6.74
C GLU A 76 9.24 4.49 -7.30
N ARG A 77 8.84 5.03 -8.45
CA ARG A 77 7.65 4.62 -9.19
C ARG A 77 8.10 3.92 -10.47
N ARG A 78 7.72 2.65 -10.64
CA ARG A 78 8.12 1.79 -11.78
C ARG A 78 9.64 1.84 -12.05
N GLY A 79 10.43 1.82 -10.97
CA GLY A 79 11.90 1.87 -11.01
C GLY A 79 12.52 3.24 -11.25
N GLN A 80 11.72 4.32 -11.33
CA GLN A 80 12.22 5.68 -11.47
C GLN A 80 12.05 6.46 -10.16
N ARG A 81 13.12 7.14 -9.74
CA ARG A 81 13.07 8.03 -8.57
C ARG A 81 12.06 9.17 -8.82
N VAL A 82 11.20 9.40 -7.84
CA VAL A 82 10.28 10.54 -7.87
C VAL A 82 11.04 11.77 -7.41
N GLU A 83 11.38 12.65 -8.35
CA GLU A 83 12.16 13.88 -8.08
C GLU A 83 11.32 14.96 -7.37
N THR A 84 10.06 15.11 -7.78
CA THR A 84 9.12 16.10 -7.23
C THR A 84 7.71 15.53 -7.22
N GLY A 85 6.92 15.85 -6.21
CA GLY A 85 5.52 15.46 -6.15
C GLY A 85 5.00 15.38 -4.71
N GLN A 86 4.08 14.46 -4.49
CA GLN A 86 3.48 14.22 -3.18
C GLN A 86 3.34 12.70 -2.99
N LEU A 87 3.77 12.23 -1.82
CA LEU A 87 3.41 10.92 -1.31
C LEU A 87 2.16 11.10 -0.43
N THR A 88 1.09 10.41 -0.78
CA THR A 88 -0.12 10.34 0.02
C THR A 88 -0.12 9.02 0.79
N VAL A 89 -0.36 9.07 2.09
CA VAL A 89 -0.49 7.93 2.99
C VAL A 89 -1.87 7.99 3.63
N SER A 90 -2.66 6.93 3.49
CA SER A 90 -4.04 6.88 3.97
C SER A 90 -4.31 5.62 4.76
N GLU A 91 -4.98 5.78 5.90
CA GLU A 91 -5.38 4.71 6.81
C GLU A 91 -6.80 4.97 7.31
N GLY A 92 -7.75 4.11 6.95
CA GLY A 92 -9.17 4.38 7.24
C GLY A 92 -9.63 5.68 6.57
N ASP A 93 -10.17 6.60 7.38
CA ASP A 93 -10.60 7.94 6.94
C ASP A 93 -9.47 8.99 7.00
N ASP A 94 -8.33 8.65 7.60
CA ASP A 94 -7.22 9.56 7.78
C ASP A 94 -6.32 9.57 6.55
N THR A 95 -5.82 10.75 6.18
CA THR A 95 -4.91 10.93 5.04
C THR A 95 -3.88 11.99 5.34
N VAL A 96 -2.62 11.66 5.09
CA VAL A 96 -1.47 12.54 5.25
C VAL A 96 -0.73 12.65 3.93
N ASN A 97 -0.27 13.87 3.66
CA ASN A 97 0.51 14.18 2.47
C ASN A 97 1.91 14.63 2.85
N LEU A 98 2.91 13.96 2.28
CA LEU A 98 4.32 14.32 2.38
C LEU A 98 4.79 14.90 1.04
N PRO A 99 5.19 16.18 0.98
CA PRO A 99 5.76 16.75 -0.23
C PRO A 99 7.13 16.09 -0.53
N ILE A 100 7.36 15.76 -1.79
CA ILE A 100 8.64 15.28 -2.30
C ILE A 100 9.29 16.43 -3.07
N ILE A 101 10.47 16.86 -2.62
CA ILE A 101 11.25 17.94 -3.24
C ILE A 101 12.70 17.49 -3.32
N GLY A 102 13.29 17.52 -4.52
CA GLY A 102 14.68 17.11 -4.71
C GLY A 102 14.90 15.62 -4.38
N ALA A 103 13.98 14.76 -4.84
CA ALA A 103 13.99 13.31 -4.68
C ALA A 103 13.75 12.75 -3.27
N ALA A 104 13.35 13.58 -2.31
CA ALA A 104 13.02 13.13 -0.95
C ALA A 104 11.84 13.89 -0.35
N ALA A 105 11.07 13.18 0.47
CA ALA A 105 10.27 13.77 1.53
C ALA A 105 11.12 13.86 2.80
N VAL A 106 11.04 14.99 3.49
CA VAL A 106 11.78 15.28 4.72
C VAL A 106 10.83 15.82 5.78
N PRO A 107 11.11 15.65 7.08
CA PRO A 107 10.29 16.19 8.16
C PRO A 107 10.29 17.73 8.20
N THR A 108 11.33 18.36 7.65
CA THR A 108 11.49 19.81 7.66
C THR A 108 10.33 20.49 6.93
N GLY A 109 9.60 21.34 7.65
CA GLY A 109 8.45 22.08 7.13
C GLY A 109 7.09 21.52 7.55
N ASN A 110 7.01 20.24 7.96
CA ASN A 110 5.81 19.66 8.57
C ASN A 110 6.12 18.39 9.38
N VAL A 111 6.61 18.57 10.61
CA VAL A 111 6.98 17.47 11.52
C VAL A 111 5.77 16.64 11.93
N GLU A 112 4.60 17.25 12.07
CA GLU A 112 3.35 16.57 12.44
C GLU A 112 2.96 15.57 11.35
N ASN A 113 2.82 16.02 10.09
CA ASN A 113 2.53 15.10 8.98
C ASN A 113 3.59 14.01 8.84
N TRP A 114 4.87 14.34 9.01
CA TRP A 114 5.92 13.33 8.96
C TRP A 114 5.70 12.24 10.00
N ASN A 115 5.51 12.60 11.27
CA ASN A 115 5.32 11.65 12.35
C ASN A 115 4.05 10.81 12.15
N THR A 116 2.93 11.43 11.77
CA THR A 116 1.70 10.69 11.46
C THR A 116 1.87 9.72 10.29
N ALA A 117 2.57 10.12 9.24
CA ALA A 117 2.85 9.23 8.11
C ALA A 117 3.77 8.06 8.52
N MET A 118 4.78 8.28 9.36
CA MET A 118 5.62 7.19 9.88
C MET A 118 4.79 6.23 10.74
N ASP A 119 3.93 6.74 11.61
CA ASP A 119 3.06 5.91 12.45
C ASP A 119 2.08 5.06 11.61
N MET A 120 1.56 5.59 10.50
CA MET A 120 0.73 4.84 9.56
C MET A 120 1.54 3.77 8.81
N LEU A 121 2.69 4.14 8.24
CA LEU A 121 3.53 3.23 7.43
C LEU A 121 4.12 2.06 8.23
N PHE A 122 4.39 2.28 9.52
CA PHE A 122 5.01 1.30 10.41
C PHE A 122 4.05 0.78 11.49
N GLY A 123 2.75 1.11 11.40
CA GLY A 123 1.75 0.81 12.43
C GLY A 123 1.29 -0.65 12.50
N GLY A 124 1.69 -1.50 11.56
CA GLY A 124 1.22 -2.90 11.49
C GLY A 124 -0.20 -3.06 10.95
N ARG A 125 -0.75 -2.00 10.35
CA ARG A 125 -2.11 -1.93 9.85
C ARG A 125 -2.06 -1.73 8.33
N GLY A 126 -3.07 -2.19 7.62
CA GLY A 126 -3.16 -2.01 6.17
C GLY A 126 -3.24 -0.52 5.83
N VAL A 127 -2.28 -0.02 5.06
CA VAL A 127 -2.16 1.39 4.67
C VAL A 127 -2.17 1.53 3.16
N ASN A 128 -2.86 2.54 2.64
CA ASN A 128 -2.81 2.88 1.23
C ASN A 128 -1.75 3.96 1.01
N VAL A 129 -0.88 3.75 0.03
CA VAL A 129 0.13 4.72 -0.38
C VAL A 129 -0.06 5.07 -1.86
N ALA A 130 0.08 6.35 -2.20
CA ALA A 130 -0.06 6.82 -3.58
C ALA A 130 0.98 7.89 -3.93
N VAL A 131 1.46 7.84 -5.18
CA VAL A 131 2.40 8.81 -5.74
C VAL A 131 2.17 8.99 -7.25
N GLY A 132 1.52 10.09 -7.63
CA GLY A 132 1.10 10.31 -9.02
C GLY A 132 0.05 9.29 -9.45
N ASP A 133 0.33 8.51 -10.49
CA ASP A 133 -0.59 7.50 -11.07
C ASP A 133 -0.45 6.10 -10.46
N VAL A 134 0.44 5.91 -9.47
CA VAL A 134 0.66 4.62 -8.80
C VAL A 134 0.13 4.68 -7.39
N ALA A 135 -0.63 3.65 -7.03
CA ALA A 135 -1.08 3.39 -5.66
C ALA A 135 -0.82 1.92 -5.30
N ALA A 136 -0.55 1.68 -4.03
CA ALA A 136 -0.40 0.35 -3.46
C ALA A 136 -1.07 0.29 -2.08
N GLN A 137 -1.65 -0.86 -1.76
CA GLN A 137 -2.00 -1.20 -0.39
C GLN A 137 -0.81 -1.95 0.20
N LEU A 138 -0.35 -1.53 1.37
CA LEU A 138 0.75 -2.16 2.09
C LEU A 138 0.20 -2.78 3.36
N GLU A 139 0.49 -4.06 3.57
CA GLU A 139 0.23 -4.74 4.83
C GLU A 139 1.56 -5.12 5.47
N ALA A 140 2.22 -4.12 6.08
CA ALA A 140 3.54 -4.30 6.67
C ALA A 140 3.46 -4.64 8.16
N GLU A 141 4.47 -5.32 8.70
CA GLU A 141 4.61 -5.60 10.13
C GLU A 141 4.80 -4.31 10.95
N SER A 142 4.35 -4.30 12.21
CA SER A 142 4.51 -3.14 13.07
C SER A 142 5.95 -2.96 13.52
N LEU A 143 6.45 -1.73 13.38
CA LEU A 143 7.73 -1.28 13.93
C LEU A 143 7.47 0.01 14.73
N ALA A 144 7.84 0.02 16.00
CA ALA A 144 7.57 1.17 16.87
C ALA A 144 8.64 2.28 16.72
N ASN A 145 8.20 3.54 16.78
CA ASN A 145 9.06 4.73 16.84
C ASN A 145 10.05 4.87 15.67
N VAL A 146 9.63 4.47 14.47
CA VAL A 146 10.48 4.56 13.28
C VAL A 146 10.56 6.01 12.81
N CYS A 147 11.77 6.54 12.69
CA CYS A 147 12.04 7.85 12.08
C CYS A 147 11.30 9.05 12.70
N THR A 148 10.81 8.96 13.94
CA THR A 148 10.09 10.05 14.58
C THR A 148 10.97 11.31 14.68
N ALA A 149 10.51 12.41 14.09
CA ALA A 149 11.18 13.69 14.13
C ALA A 149 10.77 14.48 15.39
N ARG A 150 11.71 15.26 15.93
CA ARG A 150 11.55 16.10 17.14
C ARG A 150 11.49 17.57 16.78
#